data_AF-A0AAD0T2R0-F1
#
_entry.id   AF-A0AAD0T2R0-F1
#
_cell.length_a   1.000
_cell.length_b   1.000
_cell.length_c   1.000
_cell.angle_alpha   90.00
_cell.angle_beta   90.00
_cell.angle_gamma   90.00
#
_symmetry.space_group_name_H-M   'P 1'
#
loop_
_entity.id
_entity.type
_entity.pdbx_description
1 polymer ?
#
loop_
_entity_poly.entity_id
_entity_poly.type
_entity_poly.pdbx_seq_one_letter_code
_entity_poly.pdbx_strand_id
1 'polypeptide(L)'
;MKILLLTAFFITSSLTFASSDIDNITCALETKRVGGNMSKGKAQQVFQLTIVGENVFRLKSYRGHFFDKGYRATSGGRGSVVELVANGDRGYQIRSRTYLSLDFSELQDDVTTGGYPGAGSPPTRINNYSCMINYPKELSDVTRQEVVYDFNL
;
A
#
# COMPACT_ATOMS: atom_id res chain seq x y z
N MET A 1 -24.00 42.45 -32.61
CA MET A 1 -23.57 41.92 -31.30
C MET A 1 -23.87 40.43 -31.30
N LYS A 2 -22.87 39.53 -31.39
CA LYS A 2 -22.26 38.79 -30.25
C LYS A 2 -23.38 38.30 -29.30
N ILE A 3 -23.64 37.00 -29.14
CA ILE A 3 -22.77 36.02 -28.48
C ILE A 3 -23.15 34.59 -28.94
N LEU A 4 -22.12 33.80 -29.30
CA LEU A 4 -22.19 32.34 -29.43
C LEU A 4 -22.52 31.71 -28.08
N LEU A 5 -23.57 30.90 -28.00
CA LEU A 5 -23.77 29.95 -26.91
C LEU A 5 -22.92 28.72 -27.19
N LEU A 6 -21.73 28.69 -26.58
CA LEU A 6 -20.89 27.49 -26.48
C LEU A 6 -21.67 26.44 -25.66
N THR A 7 -22.13 25.40 -26.32
CA THR A 7 -22.49 24.14 -25.67
C THR A 7 -21.21 23.50 -25.15
N ALA A 8 -20.95 23.66 -23.86
CA ALA A 8 -19.89 22.94 -23.16
C ALA A 8 -20.24 21.45 -23.17
N PHE A 9 -19.58 20.72 -24.07
CA PHE A 9 -19.56 19.27 -24.09
C PHE A 9 -18.90 18.81 -22.78
N PHE A 10 -19.69 18.35 -21.82
CA PHE A 10 -19.18 17.66 -20.64
C PHE A 10 -18.55 16.35 -21.12
N ILE A 11 -17.23 16.39 -21.31
CA ILE A 11 -16.41 15.19 -21.40
C ILE A 11 -16.51 14.54 -20.03
N THR A 12 -17.38 13.55 -19.90
CA THR A 12 -17.32 12.57 -18.82
C THR A 12 -15.98 11.88 -18.95
N SER A 13 -15.00 12.34 -18.17
CA SER A 13 -13.73 11.64 -17.95
C SER A 13 -14.01 10.35 -17.20
N SER A 14 -14.49 9.32 -17.90
CA SER A 14 -14.29 7.95 -17.46
C SER A 14 -12.78 7.71 -17.50
N LEU A 15 -12.15 7.84 -16.33
CA LEU A 15 -10.77 7.41 -16.09
C LEU A 15 -10.71 5.90 -16.26
N THR A 16 -10.58 5.43 -17.51
CA THR A 16 -10.16 4.07 -17.79
C THR A 16 -8.71 3.97 -17.36
N PHE A 17 -8.47 3.43 -16.16
CA PHE A 17 -7.13 3.04 -15.72
C PHE A 17 -6.73 1.76 -16.45
N ALA A 18 -6.50 1.87 -17.76
CA ALA A 18 -5.74 0.87 -18.51
C ALA A 18 -4.26 1.22 -18.36
N SER A 19 -3.71 1.03 -17.15
CA SER A 19 -2.26 1.01 -17.00
C SER A 19 -1.77 -0.33 -17.52
N SER A 20 -1.31 -0.37 -18.77
CA SER A 20 -0.72 -1.57 -19.39
C SER A 20 0.62 -1.98 -18.77
N ASP A 21 1.16 -1.16 -17.87
CA ASP A 21 2.56 -1.22 -17.45
C ASP A 21 2.72 -1.51 -15.95
N ILE A 22 1.65 -1.72 -15.18
CA ILE A 22 1.72 -2.06 -13.75
C ILE A 22 1.26 -3.49 -13.53
N ASP A 23 2.20 -4.40 -13.32
CA ASP A 23 1.93 -5.79 -12.94
C ASP A 23 1.76 -5.93 -11.42
N ASN A 24 2.59 -5.22 -10.65
CA ASN A 24 2.52 -5.24 -9.20
C ASN A 24 2.98 -3.94 -8.54
N ILE A 25 2.54 -3.73 -7.30
CA ILE A 25 3.02 -2.67 -6.41
C ILE A 25 3.50 -3.36 -5.14
N THR A 26 4.78 -3.22 -4.83
CA THR A 26 5.39 -3.82 -3.64
C THR A 26 5.77 -2.72 -2.66
N CYS A 27 5.26 -2.80 -1.44
CA CYS A 27 5.43 -1.78 -0.40
C CYS A 27 6.17 -2.36 0.81
N ALA A 28 7.36 -1.83 1.10
CA ALA A 28 8.22 -2.27 2.19
C ALA A 28 8.16 -1.33 3.39
N LEU A 29 8.07 -1.91 4.60
CA LEU A 29 7.88 -1.14 5.82
C LEU A 29 9.09 -0.25 6.14
N GLU A 30 8.89 1.06 6.04
CA GLU A 30 9.92 2.07 6.25
C GLU A 30 9.92 2.57 7.70
N THR A 31 8.76 3.02 8.19
CA THR A 31 8.63 3.56 9.56
C THR A 31 7.41 3.01 10.29
N LYS A 32 7.52 2.98 11.62
CA LYS A 32 6.43 2.70 12.55
C LYS A 32 6.31 3.86 13.52
N ARG A 33 5.11 4.44 13.62
CA ARG A 33 4.77 5.51 14.55
C ARG A 33 3.87 4.98 15.65
N VAL A 34 4.21 5.23 16.92
CA VAL A 34 3.40 4.87 18.10
C VAL A 34 3.32 6.06 19.05
N GLY A 35 2.13 6.62 19.24
CA GLY A 35 1.89 7.72 20.19
C GLY A 35 2.84 8.91 20.01
N GLY A 36 3.18 9.25 18.75
CA GLY A 36 4.11 10.32 18.39
C GLY A 36 5.56 9.87 18.16
N ASN A 37 6.00 8.75 18.74
CA ASN A 37 7.35 8.22 18.55
C ASN A 37 7.49 7.49 17.22
N MET A 38 8.57 7.73 16.48
CA MET A 38 8.86 7.09 15.21
C MET A 38 10.05 6.13 15.33
N SER A 39 9.97 4.97 14.68
CA SER A 39 11.04 3.97 14.63
C SER A 39 11.15 3.38 13.22
N LYS A 40 12.35 2.92 12.85
CA LYS A 40 12.57 2.27 11.55
C LYS A 40 11.91 0.90 11.49
N GLY A 41 11.22 0.65 10.38
CA GLY A 41 10.59 -0.61 10.01
C GLY A 41 11.56 -1.64 9.44
N LYS A 42 12.57 -1.18 8.69
CA LYS A 42 13.63 -1.98 8.06
C LYS A 42 13.08 -3.16 7.24
N ALA A 43 12.06 -2.88 6.43
CA ALA A 43 11.35 -3.85 5.60
C ALA A 43 10.87 -5.10 6.37
N GLN A 44 10.61 -5.01 7.68
CA GLN A 44 10.17 -6.19 8.44
C GLN A 44 8.87 -6.81 7.89
N GLN A 45 8.03 -5.98 7.28
CA GLN A 45 6.81 -6.40 6.61
C GLN A 45 6.80 -5.81 5.20
N VAL A 46 6.30 -6.61 4.25
CA VAL A 46 6.08 -6.19 2.87
C VAL A 46 4.64 -6.50 2.48
N PHE A 47 4.01 -5.59 1.76
CA PHE A 47 2.76 -5.84 1.05
C PHE A 47 3.04 -5.92 -0.46
N GLN A 48 2.36 -6.82 -1.15
CA GLN A 48 2.41 -6.90 -2.60
C GLN A 48 0.98 -6.89 -3.14
N LEU A 49 0.68 -5.92 -3.99
CA LEU A 49 -0.57 -5.81 -4.73
C LEU A 49 -0.29 -6.23 -6.17
N THR A 50 -0.76 -7.40 -6.58
CA THR A 50 -0.65 -7.86 -7.97
C THR A 50 -1.94 -7.53 -8.70
N ILE A 51 -1.87 -6.91 -9.89
CA ILE A 51 -3.07 -6.61 -10.68
C ILE A 51 -3.77 -7.93 -11.08
N VAL A 52 -5.10 -7.96 -10.99
CA VAL A 52 -5.92 -9.09 -11.47
C VAL A 52 -7.11 -8.65 -12.32
N GLY A 53 -7.35 -7.34 -12.42
CA GLY A 53 -8.40 -6.71 -13.21
C GLY A 53 -8.32 -5.19 -13.11
N GLU A 54 -9.25 -4.47 -13.73
CA GLU A 54 -9.32 -3.01 -13.65
C GLU A 54 -9.57 -2.57 -12.20
N ASN A 55 -8.63 -1.84 -11.60
CA ASN A 55 -8.65 -1.41 -10.19
C ASN A 55 -8.77 -2.54 -9.15
N VAL A 56 -8.65 -3.81 -9.56
CA VAL A 56 -8.75 -4.98 -8.69
C VAL A 56 -7.38 -5.65 -8.56
N PHE A 57 -6.96 -5.85 -7.31
CA PHE A 57 -5.64 -6.35 -6.96
C PHE A 57 -5.73 -7.56 -6.03
N ARG A 58 -4.79 -8.48 -6.16
CA ARG A 58 -4.51 -9.51 -5.18
C ARG A 58 -3.47 -8.97 -4.20
N LEU A 59 -3.90 -8.69 -2.98
CA LEU A 59 -3.06 -8.27 -1.88
C LEU A 59 -2.51 -9.47 -1.11
N LYS A 60 -1.19 -9.59 -1.05
CA LYS A 60 -0.47 -10.51 -0.18
C LYS A 60 0.36 -9.73 0.83
N SER A 61 0.50 -10.28 2.03
CA SER A 61 1.40 -9.75 3.05
C SER A 61 2.49 -10.77 3.36
N TYR A 62 3.67 -10.23 3.61
CA TYR A 62 4.89 -10.98 3.84
C TYR A 62 5.61 -10.45 5.07
N ARG A 63 6.35 -11.31 5.75
CA ARG A 63 7.20 -10.96 6.89
C ARG A 63 8.61 -11.50 6.69
N GLY A 64 9.58 -10.61 6.82
CA GLY A 64 11.00 -10.92 6.76
C GLY A 64 11.56 -11.01 8.17
N HIS A 65 12.05 -12.20 8.55
CA HIS A 65 12.83 -12.37 9.77
C HIS A 65 14.32 -12.20 9.45
N PHE A 66 15.09 -11.68 10.40
CA PHE A 66 16.47 -11.27 10.13
C PHE A 66 17.41 -12.43 9.72
N PHE A 67 17.07 -13.64 10.14
CA PHE A 67 17.88 -14.85 9.90
C PHE A 67 17.24 -15.80 8.87
N ASP A 68 16.07 -15.45 8.32
CA ASP A 68 15.40 -16.29 7.34
C ASP A 68 15.94 -16.04 5.93
N LYS A 69 16.01 -17.11 5.14
CA LYS A 69 16.08 -16.99 3.68
C LYS A 69 14.67 -16.66 3.18
N GLY A 70 14.52 -15.57 2.44
CA GLY A 70 13.23 -15.21 1.87
C GLY A 70 12.27 -14.56 2.85
N TYR A 71 11.27 -13.87 2.31
CA TYR A 71 10.09 -13.50 3.08
C TYR A 71 9.10 -14.66 3.16
N ARG A 72 8.37 -14.74 4.28
CA ARG A 72 7.27 -15.70 4.46
C ARG A 72 5.92 -14.99 4.30
N ALA A 73 5.01 -15.58 3.54
CA ALA A 73 3.63 -15.09 3.44
C ALA A 73 2.91 -15.21 4.79
N THR A 74 2.24 -14.15 5.24
CA THR A 74 1.53 -14.08 6.52
C THR A 74 0.01 -14.24 6.39
N SER A 75 -0.55 -13.93 5.22
CA SER A 75 -1.93 -14.23 4.85
C SER A 75 -2.00 -15.57 4.11
N GLY A 76 -2.96 -16.45 4.45
CA GLY A 76 -3.14 -17.78 3.81
C GLY A 76 -2.93 -17.72 2.28
N GLY A 77 -2.11 -18.63 1.75
CA GLY A 77 -1.23 -18.41 0.59
C GLY A 77 -1.81 -17.87 -0.73
N ARG A 78 -3.13 -17.74 -0.86
CA ARG A 78 -3.79 -17.10 -2.02
C ARG A 78 -3.87 -15.57 -1.94
N GLY A 79 -3.71 -14.97 -0.77
CA GLY A 79 -3.93 -13.52 -0.58
C GLY A 79 -5.41 -13.13 -0.63
N SER A 80 -5.70 -11.84 -0.40
CA SER A 80 -7.06 -11.28 -0.47
C SER A 80 -7.23 -10.46 -1.75
N VAL A 81 -8.34 -10.63 -2.46
CA VAL A 81 -8.71 -9.73 -3.56
C VAL A 81 -9.29 -8.45 -2.96
N VAL A 82 -8.81 -7.30 -3.43
CA VAL A 82 -9.18 -5.96 -2.99
C VAL A 82 -9.41 -5.07 -4.20
N GLU A 83 -10.35 -4.14 -4.08
CA GLU A 83 -10.59 -3.08 -5.05
C GLU A 83 -9.96 -1.80 -4.52
N LEU A 84 -9.28 -1.05 -5.39
CA LEU A 84 -8.77 0.29 -5.06
C LEU A 84 -9.89 1.30 -5.18
N VAL A 85 -10.33 1.84 -4.04
CA VAL A 85 -11.40 2.85 -3.99
C VAL A 85 -10.79 4.22 -3.71
N ALA A 86 -10.98 5.18 -4.61
CA ALA A 86 -10.49 6.55 -4.40
C ALA A 86 -11.12 7.16 -3.13
N ASN A 87 -10.29 7.80 -2.30
CA ASN A 87 -10.68 8.40 -1.03
C ASN A 87 -10.12 9.84 -0.90
N GLY A 88 -10.54 10.70 -1.82
CA GLY A 88 -10.11 12.10 -1.88
C GLY A 88 -8.58 12.23 -1.83
N ASP A 89 -8.08 13.13 -0.98
CA ASP A 89 -6.64 13.43 -0.85
C ASP A 89 -5.83 12.30 -0.19
N ARG A 90 -6.48 11.27 0.36
CA ARG A 90 -5.79 10.12 1.00
C ARG A 90 -5.33 9.06 -0.01
N GLY A 91 -5.61 9.25 -1.29
CA GLY A 91 -5.29 8.29 -2.35
C GLY A 91 -6.31 7.16 -2.43
N TYR A 92 -5.84 5.95 -2.69
CA TYR A 92 -6.66 4.75 -2.85
C TYR A 92 -6.78 3.98 -1.55
N GLN A 93 -7.99 3.77 -1.08
CA GLN A 93 -8.27 2.89 0.04
C GLN A 93 -8.23 1.42 -0.40
N ILE A 94 -7.36 0.63 0.23
CA ILE A 94 -7.21 -0.81 -0.04
C ILE A 94 -7.97 -1.66 0.99
N ARG A 95 -8.00 -1.19 2.25
CA ARG A 95 -8.73 -1.78 3.39
C ARG A 95 -9.27 -0.67 4.26
N SER A 96 -10.05 -1.01 5.29
CA SER A 96 -10.68 -0.04 6.20
C SER A 96 -9.73 1.05 6.74
N ARG A 97 -8.43 0.73 6.92
CA ARG A 97 -7.42 1.62 7.49
C ARG A 97 -6.10 1.63 6.74
N THR A 98 -6.11 1.16 5.49
CA THR A 98 -4.90 1.04 4.66
C THR A 98 -5.10 1.83 3.37
N TYR A 99 -4.21 2.77 3.12
CA TYR A 99 -4.29 3.73 2.02
C TYR A 99 -3.00 3.72 1.20
N LEU A 100 -3.13 3.72 -0.12
CA LEU A 100 -2.04 3.82 -1.09
C LEU A 100 -2.09 5.20 -1.75
N SER A 101 -0.96 5.87 -1.85
CA SER A 101 -0.88 7.20 -2.48
C SER A 101 -1.29 7.16 -3.96
N LEU A 102 -1.71 8.31 -4.49
CA LEU A 102 -2.19 8.43 -5.89
C LEU A 102 -1.11 8.09 -6.93
N ASP A 103 0.14 8.33 -6.59
CA ASP A 103 1.33 8.05 -7.39
C ASP A 103 1.96 6.67 -7.07
N PHE A 104 1.33 5.89 -6.18
CA PHE A 104 1.75 4.56 -5.76
C PHE A 104 3.14 4.49 -5.10
N SER A 105 3.67 5.62 -4.61
CA SER A 105 4.99 5.71 -3.96
C SER A 105 4.96 5.36 -2.47
N GLU A 106 3.81 5.50 -1.81
CA GLU A 106 3.66 5.31 -0.37
C GLU A 106 2.39 4.55 0.00
N LEU A 107 2.47 3.72 1.04
CA LEU A 107 1.31 3.09 1.66
C LEU A 107 1.31 3.37 3.15
N GLN A 108 0.15 3.74 3.69
CA GLN A 108 -0.08 4.00 5.10
C GLN A 108 -1.07 2.97 5.65
N ASP A 109 -0.74 2.36 6.79
CA ASP A 109 -1.59 1.39 7.48
C ASP A 109 -1.79 1.78 8.96
N ASP A 110 -3.01 2.15 9.34
CA ASP A 110 -3.37 2.43 10.73
C ASP A 110 -3.73 1.12 11.45
N VAL A 111 -2.75 0.65 12.23
CA VAL A 111 -2.78 -0.59 13.02
C VAL A 111 -3.14 -0.33 14.49
N THR A 112 -3.81 0.80 14.78
CA THR A 112 -4.27 1.11 16.14
C THR A 112 -5.27 0.06 16.61
N THR A 113 -4.88 -0.74 17.59
CA THR A 113 -5.77 -1.71 18.25
C THR A 113 -6.52 -1.06 19.41
N GLY A 114 -7.73 -1.55 19.68
CA GLY A 114 -8.56 -1.04 20.79
C GLY A 114 -7.91 -1.20 22.17
N GLY A 115 -8.35 -0.36 23.12
CA GLY A 115 -8.04 -0.50 24.54
C GLY A 115 -9.03 -1.43 25.24
N TYR A 116 -8.64 -1.95 26.41
CA TYR A 116 -9.56 -2.62 27.33
C TYR A 116 -10.22 -1.58 28.27
N PRO A 117 -11.42 -1.86 28.82
CA PRO A 117 -12.11 -0.92 29.70
C PRO A 117 -11.23 -0.42 30.86
N GLY A 118 -11.18 0.89 31.06
CA GLY A 118 -10.42 1.53 32.14
C GLY A 118 -8.96 1.91 31.80
N ALA A 119 -8.42 1.50 30.66
CA ALA A 119 -7.02 1.76 30.28
C ALA A 119 -6.75 3.14 29.66
N GLY A 120 -7.78 3.95 29.44
CA GLY A 120 -7.72 5.16 28.61
C GLY A 120 -7.68 4.85 27.11
N SER A 121 -7.52 5.90 26.29
CA SER A 121 -7.44 5.76 24.83
C SER A 121 -6.14 5.06 24.41
N PRO A 122 -6.18 4.04 23.54
CA PRO A 122 -4.96 3.40 23.05
C PRO A 122 -4.13 4.41 22.24
N PRO A 123 -2.79 4.33 22.30
CA PRO A 123 -1.94 5.18 21.49
C PRO A 123 -2.14 4.85 20.01
N THR A 124 -2.23 5.87 19.16
CA THR A 124 -2.29 5.71 17.69
C THR A 124 -1.05 4.99 17.18
N ARG A 125 -1.24 4.01 16.29
CA ARG A 125 -0.18 3.19 15.69
C ARG A 125 -0.31 3.23 14.17
N ILE A 126 0.68 3.81 13.50
CA ILE A 126 0.69 3.96 12.03
C ILE A 126 1.96 3.33 11.49
N ASN A 127 1.83 2.48 10.50
CA ASN A 127 2.93 1.96 9.71
C ASN A 127 2.95 2.70 8.37
N ASN A 128 4.12 3.21 7.97
CA ASN A 128 4.33 3.80 6.64
C ASN A 128 5.29 2.92 5.85
N TYR A 129 4.96 2.71 4.58
CA TYR A 129 5.68 1.83 3.66
C TYR A 129 6.10 2.64 2.44
N SER A 130 7.33 2.43 2.00
CA SER A 130 7.81 2.91 0.71
C SER A 130 7.47 1.86 -0.36
N CYS A 131 6.91 2.29 -1.48
CA CYS A 131 6.39 1.43 -2.53
C CYS A 131 7.19 1.54 -3.83
N MET A 132 7.27 0.42 -4.55
CA MET A 132 7.89 0.30 -5.86
C MET A 132 6.93 -0.43 -6.81
N ILE A 133 6.72 0.15 -7.98
CA ILE A 133 5.99 -0.47 -9.08
C ILE A 133 6.89 -1.52 -9.74
N ASN A 134 6.32 -2.68 -10.06
CA ASN A 134 6.97 -3.79 -10.75
C ASN A 134 8.27 -4.23 -10.09
N TYR A 135 8.22 -4.49 -8.79
CA TYR A 135 9.40 -5.03 -8.09
C TYR A 135 9.81 -6.35 -8.76
N PRO A 136 11.07 -6.48 -9.24
CA PRO A 136 11.44 -7.51 -10.20
C PRO A 136 11.77 -8.87 -9.56
N LYS A 137 11.78 -8.95 -8.22
CA LYS A 137 12.20 -10.16 -7.49
C LYS A 137 11.00 -10.78 -6.76
N GLU A 138 10.96 -12.10 -6.75
CA GLU A 138 9.98 -12.84 -5.96
C GLU A 138 10.32 -12.75 -4.47
N LEU A 139 9.33 -12.37 -3.66
CA LEU A 139 9.53 -12.13 -2.23
C LEU A 139 9.95 -13.38 -1.45
N SER A 140 9.63 -14.58 -1.95
CA SER A 140 10.08 -15.85 -1.35
C SER A 140 11.59 -16.06 -1.46
N ASP A 141 12.26 -15.37 -2.39
CA ASP A 141 13.64 -15.66 -2.78
C ASP A 141 14.61 -14.54 -2.39
N VAL A 142 14.10 -13.42 -1.86
CA VAL A 142 14.89 -12.27 -1.41
C VAL A 142 14.97 -12.14 0.10
N THR A 143 16.14 -11.75 0.59
CA THR A 143 16.37 -11.47 2.00
C THR A 143 15.81 -10.11 2.40
N ARG A 144 15.63 -9.91 3.71
CA ARG A 144 15.23 -8.61 4.25
C ARG A 144 16.24 -7.51 3.91
N GLN A 145 17.53 -7.84 3.95
CA GLN A 145 18.63 -6.91 3.67
C GLN A 145 18.62 -6.44 2.22
N GLU A 146 18.34 -7.34 1.27
CA GLU A 146 18.18 -6.97 -0.14
C GLU A 146 17.01 -6.02 -0.34
N VAL A 147 15.85 -6.29 0.26
CA VAL A 147 14.71 -5.36 0.18
C VAL A 147 15.03 -4.02 0.85
N VAL A 148 15.73 -4.02 2.00
CA VAL A 148 16.18 -2.77 2.64
C VAL A 148 17.07 -1.95 1.71
N TYR A 149 17.97 -2.61 0.97
CA TYR A 149 18.84 -1.96 0.00
C TYR A 149 18.05 -1.44 -1.20
N ASP A 150 17.22 -2.29 -1.82
CA ASP A 150 16.43 -1.97 -3.01
C ASP A 150 15.47 -0.78 -2.77
N PHE A 151 14.95 -0.66 -1.55
CA PHE A 151 14.02 0.41 -1.13
C PHE A 151 14.69 1.56 -0.36
N ASN A 152 16.01 1.53 -0.15
CA ASN A 152 16.78 2.55 0.57
C ASN A 152 16.30 2.86 2.02
N LEU A 153 16.18 1.83 2.88
CA LEU A 153 15.55 1.90 4.23
C LEU A 153 16.49 1.88 5.46
#